data_AF-I3SZ95-F1
#
_entry.id   AF-I3SZ95-F1
#
_cell.length_a   1.000
_cell.length_b   1.000
_cell.length_c   1.000
_cell.angle_alpha   90.00
_cell.angle_beta   90.00
_cell.angle_gamma   90.00
#
_symmetry.space_group_name_H-M   'P 1'
#
loop_
_entity.id
_entity.type
_entity.pdbx_description
1 polymer ?
#
loop_
_entity_poly.entity_id
_entity_poly.type
_entity_poly.pdbx_seq_one_letter_code
_entity_poly.pdbx_strand_id
1 'polypeptide(L)'
;MKDVASAIFTLCMMHDNKAIAVKDGAVRVIMAKMKNRVHVDESLAILALLSTHQKAVLEMAELGAVPCLLSIMRESSCERNKENCVAILQTICLYDRSKLREIKEEENSHRTISELAKSGTSRAKRKASGILERLHRVVNITHTA
;
A
#
# COMPACT_ATOMS: atom_id res chain seq x y z
N MET A 1 11.24 -26.66 6.44
CA MET A 1 10.39 -25.53 6.00
C MET A 1 10.57 -24.25 6.82
N LYS A 2 10.79 -24.31 8.15
CA LYS A 2 11.07 -23.13 9.00
C LYS A 2 12.30 -22.31 8.55
N ASP A 3 13.36 -22.96 8.06
CA ASP A 3 14.59 -22.26 7.67
C ASP A 3 14.51 -21.47 6.36
N VAL A 4 13.71 -21.93 5.38
CA VAL A 4 13.57 -21.21 4.11
C VAL A 4 12.76 -19.92 4.30
N ALA A 5 11.68 -19.98 5.10
CA ALA A 5 10.89 -18.81 5.42
C ALA A 5 11.70 -17.77 6.23
N SER A 6 12.52 -18.23 7.19
CA SER A 6 13.44 -17.36 7.95
C SER A 6 14.56 -16.80 7.08
N ALA A 7 15.13 -17.59 6.17
CA ALA A 7 16.19 -17.13 5.26
C ALA A 7 15.67 -16.10 4.24
N ILE A 8 14.48 -16.31 3.68
CA ILE A 8 13.80 -15.33 2.81
C ILE A 8 13.46 -14.06 3.60
N PHE A 9 12.97 -14.21 4.84
CA PHE A 9 12.70 -13.08 5.73
C PHE A 9 13.98 -12.27 6.01
N THR A 10 15.10 -12.93 6.32
CA THR A 10 16.41 -12.29 6.56
C THR A 10 16.99 -11.64 5.29
N LEU A 11 16.93 -12.30 4.14
CA LEU A 11 17.38 -11.74 2.85
C LEU A 11 16.56 -10.52 2.43
N CYS A 12 15.26 -10.51 2.76
CA CYS A 12 14.37 -9.38 2.55
C CYS A 12 14.54 -8.27 3.61
N MET A 13 15.12 -8.56 4.76
CA MET A 13 15.47 -7.57 5.80
C MET A 13 16.83 -6.89 5.56
N MET A 14 17.65 -7.43 4.66
CA MET A 14 18.88 -6.78 4.18
C MET A 14 18.50 -5.55 3.35
N HIS A 15 18.55 -4.37 3.97
CA HIS A 15 18.20 -3.09 3.35
C HIS A 15 18.91 -2.86 2.00
N ASP A 16 20.12 -3.40 1.84
CA ASP A 16 20.95 -3.26 0.65
C ASP A 16 20.30 -3.89 -0.60
N ASN A 17 19.69 -5.08 -0.46
CA ASN A 17 19.03 -5.76 -1.59
C ASN A 17 17.78 -5.00 -2.05
N LYS A 18 17.05 -4.38 -1.13
CA LYS A 18 15.91 -3.52 -1.46
C LYS A 18 16.37 -2.25 -2.16
N ALA A 19 17.43 -1.62 -1.65
CA ALA A 19 17.99 -0.41 -2.24
C ALA A 19 18.47 -0.66 -3.68
N ILE A 20 19.14 -1.79 -3.93
CA ILE A 20 19.56 -2.23 -5.27
C ILE A 20 18.35 -2.47 -6.16
N ALA A 21 17.35 -3.26 -5.72
CA ALA A 21 16.15 -3.53 -6.52
C ALA A 21 15.40 -2.24 -6.91
N VAL A 22 15.29 -1.28 -5.98
CA VAL A 22 14.68 0.04 -6.25
C VAL A 22 15.54 0.83 -7.24
N LYS A 23 16.87 0.85 -7.06
CA LYS A 23 17.80 1.52 -7.98
C LYS A 23 17.70 0.95 -9.39
N ASP A 24 17.53 -0.35 -9.54
CA ASP A 24 17.45 -1.06 -10.83
C ASP A 24 16.04 -1.01 -11.44
N GLY A 25 15.12 -0.23 -10.87
CA GLY A 25 13.81 0.07 -11.48
C GLY A 25 12.73 -0.98 -11.24
N ALA A 26 12.89 -1.85 -10.23
CA ALA A 26 11.90 -2.89 -9.93
C ALA A 26 10.50 -2.31 -9.66
N VAL A 27 10.41 -1.17 -8.97
CA VAL A 27 9.13 -0.51 -8.64
C VAL A 27 8.34 -0.20 -9.91
N ARG A 28 8.97 0.42 -10.91
CA ARG A 28 8.35 0.73 -12.20
C ARG A 28 7.80 -0.51 -12.91
N VAL A 29 8.59 -1.58 -13.00
CA VAL A 29 8.20 -2.82 -13.67
C VAL A 29 7.00 -3.46 -12.98
N ILE A 30 7.03 -3.52 -11.65
CA ILE A 30 5.95 -4.14 -10.86
C ILE A 30 4.67 -3.28 -10.94
N MET A 31 4.80 -1.95 -10.86
CA MET A 31 3.68 -1.04 -11.04
C MET A 31 3.00 -1.18 -12.41
N ALA A 32 3.78 -1.36 -13.49
CA ALA A 32 3.25 -1.62 -14.82
C ALA A 32 2.46 -2.95 -14.88
N LYS A 33 3.01 -4.03 -14.28
CA LYS A 33 2.31 -5.32 -14.18
C LYS A 33 0.98 -5.20 -13.42
N MET A 34 0.95 -4.49 -12.30
CA MET A 34 -0.26 -4.29 -11.51
C MET A 34 -1.34 -3.48 -12.24
N LYS A 35 -0.94 -2.44 -12.99
CA LYS A 35 -1.86 -1.68 -13.84
C LYS A 35 -2.48 -2.54 -14.92
N ASN A 36 -1.71 -3.46 -15.49
CA ASN A 36 -2.18 -4.44 -16.48
C ASN A 36 -2.86 -5.68 -15.87
N ARG A 37 -3.05 -5.72 -14.54
CA ARG A 37 -3.64 -6.86 -13.82
C ARG A 37 -2.93 -8.20 -14.04
N VAL A 38 -1.61 -8.17 -14.27
CA VAL A 38 -0.78 -9.38 -14.47
C VAL A 38 -0.06 -9.73 -13.17
N HIS A 39 -0.22 -10.98 -12.70
CA HIS A 39 0.43 -11.52 -11.50
C HIS A 39 0.29 -10.57 -10.28
N VAL A 40 -0.95 -10.17 -10.00
CA VAL A 40 -1.27 -9.13 -9.01
C VAL A 40 -0.84 -9.56 -7.60
N ASP A 41 -1.08 -10.82 -7.24
CA ASP A 41 -0.79 -11.38 -5.91
C ASP A 41 0.70 -11.30 -5.58
N GLU A 42 1.56 -11.76 -6.49
CA GLU A 42 3.02 -11.71 -6.34
C GLU A 42 3.53 -10.27 -6.37
N SER A 43 2.99 -9.46 -7.29
CA SER A 43 3.36 -8.05 -7.42
C SER A 43 3.07 -7.26 -6.13
N LEU A 44 1.91 -7.49 -5.52
CA LEU A 44 1.52 -6.89 -4.25
C LEU A 44 2.42 -7.33 -3.10
N ALA A 45 2.78 -8.61 -3.04
CA ALA A 45 3.69 -9.12 -2.01
C ALA A 45 5.07 -8.44 -2.10
N ILE A 46 5.61 -8.29 -3.33
CA ILE A 46 6.90 -7.64 -3.55
C ILE A 46 6.82 -6.14 -3.28
N LEU A 47 5.78 -5.43 -3.74
CA LEU A 47 5.62 -4.01 -3.42
C LEU A 47 5.43 -3.77 -1.91
N ALA A 48 4.69 -4.63 -1.21
CA ALA A 48 4.54 -4.53 0.24
C ALA A 48 5.90 -4.61 0.94
N LEU A 49 6.77 -5.51 0.48
CA LEU A 49 8.15 -5.59 0.97
C LEU A 49 8.96 -4.32 0.66
N LEU A 50 8.92 -3.85 -0.59
CA LEU A 50 9.65 -2.66 -1.03
C LEU A 50 9.14 -1.38 -0.35
N SER A 51 7.87 -1.34 0.05
CA SER A 51 7.25 -0.18 0.73
C SER A 51 7.85 0.13 2.12
N THR A 52 8.77 -0.71 2.60
CA THR A 52 9.60 -0.43 3.79
C THR A 52 10.80 0.47 3.47
N HIS A 53 11.06 0.78 2.20
CA HIS A 53 12.13 1.66 1.75
C HIS A 53 11.55 3.00 1.23
N GLN A 54 11.93 4.13 1.82
CA GLN A 54 11.36 5.44 1.52
C GLN A 54 11.38 5.80 0.03
N LYS A 55 12.51 5.61 -0.67
CA LYS A 55 12.62 5.88 -2.11
C LYS A 55 11.59 5.08 -2.93
N ALA A 56 11.34 3.82 -2.57
CA ALA A 56 10.36 2.99 -3.26
C ALA A 56 8.95 3.54 -3.06
N VAL A 57 8.62 3.98 -1.85
CA VAL A 57 7.30 4.54 -1.54
C VAL A 57 7.03 5.82 -2.33
N LEU A 58 8.02 6.71 -2.43
CA LEU A 58 7.89 7.94 -3.21
C LEU A 58 7.69 7.62 -4.71
N GLU A 59 8.49 6.71 -5.25
CA GLU A 59 8.35 6.26 -6.64
C GLU A 59 6.98 5.59 -6.90
N MET A 60 6.46 4.79 -5.96
CA MET A 60 5.10 4.22 -6.04
C MET A 60 4.04 5.33 -6.10
N ALA A 61 4.16 6.36 -5.26
CA ALA A 61 3.23 7.50 -5.24
C ALA A 61 3.23 8.28 -6.56
N GLU A 62 4.41 8.53 -7.12
CA GLU A 62 4.58 9.19 -8.43
C GLU A 62 4.01 8.35 -9.58
N LEU A 63 4.17 7.02 -9.51
CA LEU A 63 3.64 6.09 -10.52
C LEU A 63 2.14 5.82 -10.38
N GLY A 64 1.41 6.53 -9.51
CA GLY A 64 -0.03 6.38 -9.35
C GLY A 64 -0.44 5.07 -8.68
N ALA A 65 0.32 4.62 -7.68
CA ALA A 65 -0.03 3.42 -6.90
C ALA A 65 -1.35 3.56 -6.16
N VAL A 66 -1.68 4.74 -5.63
CA VAL A 66 -2.89 4.95 -4.82
C VAL A 66 -4.17 4.54 -5.56
N PRO A 67 -4.52 5.09 -6.74
CA PRO A 67 -5.73 4.69 -7.45
C PRO A 67 -5.69 3.22 -7.89
N CYS A 68 -4.51 2.71 -8.27
CA CYS A 68 -4.36 1.30 -8.65
C CYS A 68 -4.67 0.35 -7.48
N LEU A 69 -4.13 0.63 -6.29
CA LEU A 69 -4.32 -0.18 -5.09
C LEU A 69 -5.77 -0.16 -4.63
N LEU A 70 -6.41 1.02 -4.63
CA LEU A 70 -7.81 1.17 -4.27
C LEU A 70 -8.73 0.39 -5.21
N SER A 71 -8.48 0.44 -6.52
CA SER A 71 -9.20 -0.36 -7.51
C SER A 71 -9.08 -1.87 -7.22
N ILE A 72 -7.86 -2.35 -6.97
CA ILE A 72 -7.61 -3.75 -6.64
C ILE A 72 -8.32 -4.15 -5.33
N MET A 73 -8.36 -3.26 -4.33
CA MET A 73 -9.06 -3.52 -3.07
C MET A 73 -10.56 -3.73 -3.26
N ARG A 74 -11.18 -2.97 -4.16
CA ARG A 74 -12.61 -3.12 -4.50
C ARG A 74 -12.87 -4.41 -5.29
N GLU A 75 -12.00 -4.73 -6.24
CA GLU A 75 -12.17 -5.86 -7.16
C GLU A 75 -11.81 -7.21 -6.54
N SER A 76 -10.86 -7.25 -5.61
CA SER A 76 -10.30 -8.51 -5.12
C SER A 76 -11.20 -9.19 -4.09
N SER A 77 -11.39 -10.51 -4.21
CA SER A 77 -11.95 -11.36 -3.16
C SER A 77 -10.87 -11.93 -2.22
N CYS A 78 -9.58 -11.75 -2.53
CA CYS A 78 -8.47 -12.27 -1.76
C CYS A 78 -8.11 -11.33 -0.61
N GLU A 79 -8.35 -11.77 0.63
CA GLU A 79 -8.05 -10.99 1.84
C GLU A 79 -6.57 -10.62 1.96
N ARG A 80 -5.66 -11.50 1.50
CA ARG A 80 -4.22 -11.21 1.50
C ARG A 80 -3.87 -10.05 0.57
N ASN A 81 -4.52 -9.95 -0.59
CA ASN A 81 -4.31 -8.84 -1.52
C ASN A 81 -4.79 -7.53 -0.91
N LYS A 82 -5.97 -7.53 -0.27
CA LYS A 82 -6.48 -6.34 0.43
C LYS A 82 -5.56 -5.92 1.58
N GLU A 83 -5.03 -6.87 2.35
CA GLU A 83 -4.07 -6.60 3.43
C GLU A 83 -2.77 -5.99 2.90
N ASN A 84 -2.21 -6.53 1.79
CA ASN A 84 -1.03 -5.95 1.14
C ASN A 84 -1.32 -4.55 0.59
N CYS A 85 -2.46 -4.35 -0.07
CA CYS A 85 -2.84 -3.05 -0.61
C CYS A 85 -2.93 -1.98 0.48
N VAL A 86 -3.64 -2.26 1.58
CA VAL A 86 -3.78 -1.29 2.67
C VAL A 86 -2.45 -1.06 3.41
N ALA A 87 -1.56 -2.04 3.44
CA ALA A 87 -0.21 -1.87 3.98
C ALA A 87 0.64 -0.90 3.15
N ILE A 88 0.60 -1.03 1.82
CA ILE A 88 1.29 -0.12 0.90
C ILE A 88 0.65 1.28 0.95
N LEU A 89 -0.68 1.38 0.95
CA LEU A 89 -1.36 2.67 1.07
C LEU A 89 -1.01 3.37 2.39
N GLN A 90 -0.93 2.62 3.49
CA GLN A 90 -0.54 3.18 4.78
C GLN A 90 0.86 3.79 4.73
N THR A 91 1.84 3.12 4.13
CA THR A 91 3.20 3.66 4.02
C THR A 91 3.24 4.86 3.08
N ILE A 92 2.56 4.83 1.94
CA ILE A 92 2.42 6.00 1.05
C ILE A 92 1.89 7.21 1.82
N CYS A 93 0.81 7.07 2.60
CA CYS A 93 0.25 8.16 3.40
C CYS A 93 1.21 8.73 4.44
N LEU A 94 2.13 7.92 4.95
CA LEU A 94 3.12 8.34 5.95
C LEU A 94 4.21 9.22 5.34
N TYR A 95 4.66 8.87 4.12
CA TYR A 95 5.76 9.55 3.44
C TYR A 95 5.29 10.68 2.51
N ASP A 96 4.11 10.56 1.92
CA ASP A 96 3.51 11.57 1.04
C ASP A 96 2.06 11.86 1.46
N ARG A 97 1.89 12.92 2.25
CA ARG A 97 0.58 13.36 2.74
C ARG A 97 -0.32 13.90 1.63
N SER A 98 0.23 14.32 0.48
CA SER A 98 -0.59 14.84 -0.63
C SER A 98 -1.57 13.78 -1.15
N LYS A 99 -1.20 12.51 -1.01
CA LYS A 99 -2.00 11.34 -1.40
C LYS A 99 -3.22 11.09 -0.53
N LEU A 100 -3.33 11.73 0.63
CA LEU A 100 -4.55 11.64 1.45
C LEU A 100 -5.77 12.22 0.73
N ARG A 101 -5.60 13.16 -0.21
CA ARG A 101 -6.71 13.69 -1.01
C ARG A 101 -7.33 12.62 -1.90
N GLU A 102 -6.50 11.88 -2.64
CA GLU A 102 -6.97 10.79 -3.52
C GLU A 102 -7.71 9.70 -2.71
N ILE A 103 -7.18 9.36 -1.53
CA ILE A 103 -7.83 8.39 -0.63
C ILE A 103 -9.12 8.94 -0.02
N LYS A 104 -9.18 10.25 0.23
CA LYS A 104 -10.41 10.89 0.74
C LYS A 104 -11.52 10.86 -0.29
N GLU A 105 -11.20 11.15 -1.55
CA GLU A 105 -12.14 11.08 -2.68
C GLU A 105 -12.69 9.67 -2.86
N GLU A 106 -11.81 8.68 -2.80
CA GLU A 106 -12.19 7.26 -2.80
C GLU A 106 -13.11 6.90 -1.62
N GLU A 107 -12.75 7.29 -0.40
CA GLU A 107 -13.54 6.98 0.78
C GLU A 107 -14.92 7.64 0.72
N ASN A 108 -15.02 8.86 0.19
CA ASN A 108 -16.30 9.55 0.00
C ASN A 108 -17.19 8.85 -1.05
N SER A 109 -16.57 8.29 -2.10
CA SER A 109 -17.30 7.70 -3.24
C SER A 109 -17.66 6.24 -3.04
N HIS A 110 -16.73 5.44 -2.52
CA HIS A 110 -16.82 3.98 -2.50
C HIS A 110 -16.77 3.37 -1.10
N ARG A 111 -16.49 4.16 -0.05
CA ARG A 111 -16.35 3.66 1.34
C ARG A 111 -15.33 2.52 1.50
N THR A 112 -14.40 2.37 0.56
CA THR A 112 -13.54 1.19 0.45
C THR A 112 -12.64 0.99 1.67
N ILE A 113 -12.16 2.07 2.29
CA ILE A 113 -11.33 1.96 3.50
C ILE A 113 -12.21 1.67 4.73
N SER A 114 -13.37 2.33 4.84
CA SER A 114 -14.35 2.06 5.89
C SER A 114 -14.87 0.62 5.89
N GLU A 115 -15.14 0.06 4.72
CA GLU A 115 -15.56 -1.34 4.59
C GLU A 115 -14.46 -2.29 5.03
N LEU A 116 -13.22 -2.08 4.57
CA LEU A 116 -12.09 -2.90 5.00
C LEU A 116 -11.84 -2.81 6.51
N ALA A 117 -12.03 -1.62 7.11
CA ALA A 117 -11.94 -1.42 8.56
C ALA A 117 -13.00 -2.22 9.34
N LYS A 118 -14.15 -2.51 8.73
CA LYS A 118 -15.24 -3.29 9.34
C LYS A 118 -15.08 -4.79 9.12
N SER A 119 -14.74 -5.24 7.92
CA SER A 119 -14.84 -6.64 7.51
C SER A 119 -13.51 -7.36 7.26
N GLY A 120 -12.39 -6.64 7.11
CA GLY A 120 -11.11 -7.25 6.74
C GLY A 120 -10.46 -8.11 7.84
N THR A 121 -9.27 -8.64 7.57
CA THR A 121 -8.44 -9.30 8.60
C THR A 121 -8.09 -8.35 9.75
N SER A 122 -7.73 -8.86 10.93
CA SER A 122 -7.31 -8.03 12.06
C SER A 122 -6.20 -7.03 11.71
N ARG A 123 -5.26 -7.44 10.83
CA ARG A 123 -4.19 -6.58 10.34
C ARG A 123 -4.70 -5.53 9.38
N ALA A 124 -5.56 -5.91 8.44
CA ALA A 124 -6.19 -4.99 7.49
C ALA A 124 -7.03 -3.93 8.21
N LYS A 125 -7.87 -4.35 9.17
CA LYS A 125 -8.70 -3.44 9.98
C LYS A 125 -7.86 -2.39 10.69
N ARG A 126 -6.82 -2.80 11.43
CA ARG A 126 -5.92 -1.89 12.14
C ARG A 126 -5.31 -0.84 11.21
N LYS A 127 -4.89 -1.24 10.02
CA LYS A 127 -4.26 -0.33 9.04
C LYS A 127 -5.28 0.61 8.41
N ALA A 128 -6.44 0.10 8.02
CA ALA A 128 -7.54 0.88 7.48
C ALA A 128 -8.03 1.93 8.48
N SER A 129 -8.25 1.56 9.75
CA SER A 129 -8.60 2.51 10.82
C SER A 129 -7.56 3.60 10.99
N GLY A 130 -6.26 3.25 10.95
CA GLY A 130 -5.18 4.24 11.03
C GLY A 130 -5.14 5.21 9.83
N ILE A 131 -5.61 4.80 8.65
CA ILE A 131 -5.78 5.69 7.50
C ILE A 131 -6.99 6.61 7.73
N LEU A 132 -8.14 6.07 8.15
CA LEU A 132 -9.36 6.84 8.42
C LEU A 132 -9.13 7.94 9.48
N GLU A 133 -8.42 7.61 10.56
CA GLU A 133 -8.04 8.58 11.58
C GLU A 133 -7.24 9.75 11.00
N ARG A 134 -6.32 9.48 10.06
CA ARG A 134 -5.53 10.52 9.39
C ARG A 134 -6.38 11.39 8.49
N LEU A 135 -7.32 10.80 7.76
CA LEU A 135 -8.27 11.56 6.94
C LEU A 135 -9.10 12.53 7.81
N HIS A 136 -9.56 12.09 8.98
CA HIS A 136 -10.35 12.93 9.88
C HIS A 136 -9.52 14.07 10.49
N ARG A 137 -8.24 13.84 10.81
CA ARG A 137 -7.34 14.90 11.29
C ARG A 137 -7.13 16.00 10.26
N VAL A 138 -7.01 15.66 8.97
CA VAL A 138 -6.84 16.66 7.89
C VAL A 138 -8.10 17.53 7.73
N VAL A 139 -9.29 16.94 7.88
CA VAL A 139 -10.56 17.69 7.82
C VAL A 139 -10.66 18.72 8.96
N ASN A 140 -10.23 18.35 10.18
CA ASN A 140 -10.33 19.26 11.32
C ASN A 140 -9.40 20.48 11.21
N ILE A 141 -8.27 20.36 10.50
CA ILE A 141 -7.32 21.47 10.28
C ILE A 141 -7.87 22.46 9.23
N THR A 142 -8.61 21.97 8.22
CA THR A 142 -9.16 22.82 7.15
C THR A 142 -10.40 23.62 7.57
N HIS A 143 -11.05 23.26 8.68
CA HIS A 143 -12.18 24.02 9.26
C HIS A 143 -11.78 25.09 10.28
N THR A 144 -10.50 25.21 10.64
CA THR A 144 -9.99 26.18 11.63
C THR A 144 -9.17 27.32 11.01
N ALA A 145 -9.21 27.49 9.69
CA ALA A 145 -8.54 28.57 8.95
C ALA A 145 -9.55 29.52 8.32
#